data_AF-A0A815ZEK7-F1
#
_entry.id   AF-A0A815ZEK7-F1
#
_cell.length_a   1.000
_cell.length_b   1.000
_cell.length_c   1.000
_cell.angle_alpha   90.00
_cell.angle_beta   90.00
_cell.angle_gamma   90.00
#
_symmetry.space_group_name_H-M   'P 1'
#
loop_
_entity.id
_entity.type
_entity.pdbx_description
1 polymer ?
#
loop_
_entity_poly.entity_id
_entity_poly.type
_entity_poly.pdbx_seq_one_letter_code
_entity_poly.pdbx_strand_id
1 'polypeptide(L)'
;ILRRFLVYPSGMIWPGALVQCAFFRTLHESKEEDAVNNVTRWKMSRLRLLLYVALASFLYYWLPGYIFPLLAAFSFLCLLKPTNLLFSQITGISGLGVGSVHLDWSYITAYLASPIIVPGWAQLNILFGFVVLVWIVTPIMYYTNTWGSKAFPLGTTDLYRADGSLYDITVVLDQNSKLNETAYKQYGTIRLTVMFALAYGPTFAALTSCIVHTILFHGKEIIRQFNMSITEAMNEVHAKLMAKYGEAPEWWYTIVFCVNVFVACLVCHFGDLMPWYWLFIAIILVFVLLLPIGIVQALSNQQLGLNVFAEFIGGYLMSGNPTAPSCWSTLYMTILIGNGTFKTYTYIGQVQALLMIQDLKLGHYMKVPPRIMFIAQISSAVISSVVSYGFGLFLLDGIKDICTPQSQNWGCPNPNVFYTASVIWGAVGAQKSFIKNDVSYYHIFWCFPLGVILPIIQWLILRKWPSQSWLHYVHFPIMFSSLSYLIPAPAGNFVSWLFLGLFFNYVIKYYALDWWDRYAYITSAALDIGVAFSSLLIFLALSNQGISFPNWWGMGGPTYDGCPLSNANYSGVIPG
;
A
#
# COMPACT_ATOMS: atom_id res chain seq x y z
N ILE A 1 21.59 -10.39 9.72
CA ILE A 1 21.43 -8.96 10.16
C ILE A 1 20.08 -8.68 10.83
N LEU A 2 18.94 -8.49 10.12
CA LEU A 2 17.71 -7.96 10.74
C LEU A 2 16.92 -8.91 11.66
N ARG A 3 17.18 -10.22 11.60
CA ARG A 3 16.54 -11.25 12.46
C ARG A 3 16.59 -10.87 13.95
N ARG A 4 17.72 -10.32 14.39
CA ARG A 4 17.96 -9.91 15.77
C ARG A 4 17.03 -8.81 16.26
N PHE A 5 16.61 -7.90 15.37
CA PHE A 5 15.78 -6.75 15.74
C PHE A 5 14.29 -6.99 15.51
N LEU A 6 13.94 -7.74 14.47
CA LEU A 6 12.56 -7.85 13.99
C LEU A 6 11.94 -9.24 14.18
N VAL A 7 12.76 -10.29 14.36
CA VAL A 7 12.27 -11.68 14.46
C VAL A 7 12.38 -12.21 15.88
N TYR A 8 13.56 -12.10 16.49
CA TYR A 8 13.80 -12.67 17.83
C TYR A 8 13.00 -11.98 18.93
N PRO A 9 12.89 -10.63 18.98
CA PRO A 9 12.19 -9.96 20.06
C PRO A 9 10.69 -10.26 20.06
N SER A 10 10.17 -10.60 21.23
CA SER A 10 8.75 -10.88 21.49
C SER A 10 7.85 -9.66 21.29
N GLY A 11 8.38 -8.45 21.52
CA GLY A 11 7.66 -7.20 21.27
C GLY A 11 7.33 -6.93 19.80
N MET A 12 8.00 -7.61 18.86
CA MET A 12 7.70 -7.54 17.42
C MET A 12 6.72 -8.65 17.06
N ILE A 13 5.42 -8.32 17.04
CA ILE A 13 4.31 -9.29 16.98
C ILE A 13 4.05 -9.78 15.54
N TRP A 14 4.19 -8.89 14.55
CA TRP A 14 3.80 -9.15 13.16
C TRP A 14 2.37 -9.71 13.03
N PRO A 15 1.32 -8.89 13.26
CA PRO A 15 -0.06 -9.36 13.24
C PRO A 15 -0.45 -10.15 11.98
N GLY A 16 0.07 -9.77 10.80
CA GLY A 16 -0.15 -10.52 9.56
C GLY A 16 0.40 -11.96 9.59
N ALA A 17 1.53 -12.20 10.26
CA ALA A 17 2.05 -13.56 10.45
C ALA A 17 1.17 -14.39 11.40
N LEU A 18 0.52 -13.75 12.39
CA LEU A 18 -0.39 -14.44 13.31
C LEU A 18 -1.62 -15.01 12.61
N VAL A 19 -2.12 -14.36 11.56
CA VAL A 19 -3.23 -14.89 10.76
C VAL A 19 -2.83 -16.19 10.07
N GLN A 20 -1.65 -16.22 9.47
CA GLN A 20 -1.12 -17.44 8.84
C GLN A 20 -0.87 -18.53 9.88
N CYS A 21 -0.31 -18.19 11.05
CA CYS A 21 -0.18 -19.13 12.17
C CYS A 21 -1.54 -19.72 12.58
N ALA A 22 -2.55 -18.87 12.76
CA ALA A 22 -3.89 -19.29 13.16
C ALA A 22 -4.53 -20.21 12.11
N PHE A 23 -4.37 -19.89 10.84
CA PHE A 23 -4.82 -20.73 9.73
C PHE A 23 -4.12 -22.09 9.71
N PHE A 24 -2.79 -22.13 9.75
CA PHE A 24 -2.05 -23.40 9.71
C PHE A 24 -2.30 -24.27 10.93
N ARG A 25 -2.38 -23.67 12.14
CA ARG A 25 -2.78 -24.39 13.35
C ARG A 25 -4.18 -24.98 13.20
N THR A 26 -5.14 -24.20 12.69
CA THR A 26 -6.51 -24.70 12.47
C THR A 26 -6.57 -25.94 11.57
N LEU A 27 -5.64 -26.09 10.61
CA LEU A 27 -5.55 -27.25 9.73
C LEU A 27 -4.85 -28.47 10.37
N HIS A 28 -3.95 -28.25 11.34
CA HIS A 28 -3.09 -29.29 11.92
C HIS A 28 -3.46 -29.70 13.34
N GLU A 29 -4.16 -28.85 14.09
CA GLU A 29 -4.51 -29.06 15.50
C GLU A 29 -5.52 -30.22 15.63
N SER A 30 -5.23 -31.15 16.55
CA SER A 30 -6.04 -32.36 16.72
C SER A 30 -7.33 -32.05 17.50
N LYS A 31 -8.38 -32.86 17.30
CA LYS A 31 -9.68 -32.71 17.99
C LYS A 31 -9.58 -32.73 19.52
N GLU A 32 -8.51 -33.32 20.08
CA GLU A 32 -8.28 -33.41 21.53
C GLU A 32 -7.79 -32.08 22.14
N GLU A 33 -6.96 -31.31 21.43
CA GLU A 33 -6.51 -29.97 21.87
C GLU A 33 -7.64 -28.93 21.78
N ASP A 34 -8.52 -29.06 20.79
CA ASP A 34 -9.73 -28.23 20.66
C ASP A 34 -10.74 -28.49 21.81
N ALA A 35 -10.73 -29.68 22.41
CA ALA A 35 -11.59 -30.07 23.51
C ALA A 35 -11.17 -29.47 24.87
N VAL A 36 -9.87 -29.28 25.09
CA VAL A 36 -9.31 -28.64 26.31
C VAL A 36 -9.63 -27.14 26.34
N ASN A 37 -9.77 -26.50 25.18
CA ASN A 37 -10.11 -25.08 25.04
C ASN A 37 -11.63 -24.77 25.15
N ASN A 38 -12.47 -25.76 25.50
CA ASN A 38 -13.92 -25.62 25.67
C ASN A 38 -14.36 -24.96 27.00
N VAL A 39 -13.52 -24.10 27.58
CA VAL A 39 -13.86 -23.32 28.79
C VAL A 39 -14.67 -22.05 28.43
N THR A 40 -14.72 -21.68 27.15
CA THR A 40 -15.42 -20.46 26.68
C THR A 40 -16.86 -20.76 26.21
N ARG A 41 -17.70 -19.71 26.18
CA ARG A 41 -19.10 -19.76 25.69
C ARG A 41 -19.22 -20.30 24.25
N TRP A 42 -18.14 -20.26 23.47
CA TRP A 42 -18.13 -20.57 22.04
C TRP A 42 -17.50 -21.94 21.75
N LYS A 43 -18.35 -22.94 21.49
CA LYS A 43 -17.97 -24.36 21.36
C LYS A 43 -17.60 -24.83 19.94
N MET A 44 -17.60 -23.95 18.94
CA MET A 44 -17.37 -24.36 17.56
C MET A 44 -15.88 -24.60 17.31
N SER A 45 -15.50 -25.75 16.74
CA SER A 45 -14.11 -25.98 16.33
C SER A 45 -13.65 -24.94 15.31
N ARG A 46 -12.39 -24.53 15.39
CA ARG A 46 -11.76 -23.56 14.48
C ARG A 46 -11.92 -23.93 13.01
N LEU A 47 -11.76 -25.21 12.68
CA LEU A 47 -11.86 -25.72 11.30
C LEU A 47 -13.28 -25.61 10.74
N ARG A 48 -14.31 -25.94 11.54
CA ARG A 48 -15.72 -25.78 11.11
C ARG A 48 -16.06 -24.31 10.83
N LEU A 49 -15.62 -23.38 11.69
CA LEU A 49 -15.81 -21.96 11.44
C LEU A 49 -15.17 -21.56 10.11
N LEU A 50 -13.91 -21.95 9.91
CA LEU A 50 -13.15 -21.64 8.70
C LEU A 50 -13.90 -22.10 7.44
N LEU A 51 -14.38 -23.34 7.41
CA LEU A 51 -15.12 -23.88 6.27
C LEU A 51 -16.46 -23.17 6.04
N TYR A 52 -17.22 -22.89 7.11
CA TYR A 52 -18.51 -22.20 6.98
C TYR A 52 -18.35 -20.76 6.51
N VAL A 53 -17.39 -20.02 7.06
CA VAL A 53 -17.11 -18.64 6.64
C VAL A 53 -16.53 -18.60 5.23
N ALA A 54 -15.63 -19.51 4.88
CA ALA A 54 -15.08 -19.59 3.53
C ALA A 54 -16.15 -19.92 2.49
N LEU A 55 -17.06 -20.85 2.79
CA LEU A 55 -18.18 -21.17 1.90
C LEU A 55 -19.17 -19.99 1.79
N ALA A 56 -19.50 -19.34 2.91
CA ALA A 56 -20.36 -18.16 2.90
C ALA A 56 -19.74 -17.02 2.09
N SER A 57 -18.44 -16.77 2.26
CA SER A 57 -17.69 -15.78 1.49
C SER A 57 -17.62 -16.13 0.00
N PHE A 58 -17.36 -17.40 -0.33
CA PHE A 58 -17.34 -17.90 -1.69
C PHE A 58 -18.67 -17.65 -2.40
N LEU A 59 -19.79 -18.02 -1.76
CA LEU A 59 -21.13 -17.82 -2.30
C LEU A 59 -21.51 -16.34 -2.36
N TYR A 60 -21.17 -15.57 -1.33
CA TYR A 60 -21.48 -14.15 -1.26
C TYR A 60 -20.77 -13.36 -2.36
N TYR A 61 -19.49 -13.66 -2.65
CA TYR A 61 -18.69 -12.93 -3.63
C TYR A 61 -19.27 -12.95 -5.06
N TRP A 62 -20.09 -13.94 -5.43
CA TRP A 62 -20.81 -13.93 -6.70
C TRP A 62 -21.74 -12.71 -6.86
N LEU A 63 -22.26 -12.19 -5.75
CA LEU A 63 -23.10 -11.00 -5.75
C LEU A 63 -22.28 -9.76 -6.15
N PRO A 64 -21.32 -9.24 -5.36
CA PRO A 64 -20.57 -8.06 -5.76
C PRO A 64 -19.60 -8.30 -6.92
N GLY A 65 -19.08 -9.52 -7.10
CA GLY A 65 -18.04 -9.81 -8.09
C GLY A 65 -18.55 -10.05 -9.52
N TYR A 66 -19.85 -10.35 -9.70
CA TYR A 66 -20.37 -10.68 -11.03
C TYR A 66 -21.83 -10.25 -11.26
N ILE A 67 -22.74 -10.56 -10.32
CA ILE A 67 -24.19 -10.34 -10.51
C ILE A 67 -24.59 -8.89 -10.26
N PHE A 68 -24.05 -8.27 -9.21
CA PHE A 68 -24.39 -6.94 -8.70
C PHE A 68 -23.13 -6.15 -8.27
N PRO A 69 -22.30 -5.70 -9.22
CA PRO A 69 -21.11 -4.88 -8.95
C PRO A 69 -21.35 -3.62 -8.09
N LEU A 70 -22.54 -3.03 -8.14
CA LEU A 70 -22.87 -1.85 -7.31
C LEU A 70 -22.80 -2.14 -5.79
N LEU A 71 -22.87 -3.40 -5.34
CA LEU A 71 -22.62 -3.77 -3.93
C LEU A 71 -21.15 -3.61 -3.53
N ALA A 72 -20.23 -3.71 -4.48
CA ALA A 72 -18.81 -3.50 -4.23
C ALA A 72 -18.53 -2.02 -3.93
N ALA A 73 -19.19 -1.09 -4.61
CA ALA A 73 -19.02 0.35 -4.44
C ALA A 73 -20.35 1.10 -4.22
N PHE A 74 -20.98 0.91 -3.06
CA PHE A 74 -22.29 1.50 -2.80
C PHE A 74 -22.18 2.95 -2.29
N SER A 75 -22.48 3.93 -3.14
CA SER A 75 -22.49 5.36 -2.80
C SER A 75 -23.91 5.85 -2.46
N PHE A 76 -24.26 5.81 -1.17
CA PHE A 76 -25.66 6.00 -0.70
C PHE A 76 -26.29 7.33 -1.13
N LEU A 77 -25.63 8.48 -0.91
CA LEU A 77 -26.25 9.79 -1.21
C LEU A 77 -26.39 10.03 -2.72
N CYS A 78 -25.53 9.42 -3.51
CA CYS A 78 -25.52 9.54 -4.95
C CYS A 78 -26.69 8.78 -5.59
N LEU A 79 -27.01 7.58 -5.09
CA LEU A 79 -28.17 6.81 -5.53
C LEU A 79 -29.50 7.53 -5.22
N LEU A 80 -29.56 8.32 -4.15
CA LEU A 80 -30.75 9.12 -3.83
C LEU A 80 -30.99 10.24 -4.84
N LYS A 81 -29.92 10.87 -5.34
CA LYS A 81 -30.02 11.95 -6.33
C LYS A 81 -28.77 12.00 -7.24
N PRO A 82 -28.76 11.20 -8.33
CA PRO A 82 -27.57 11.01 -9.18
C PRO A 82 -27.18 12.26 -9.98
N THR A 83 -28.09 13.23 -10.14
CA THR A 83 -27.84 14.48 -10.85
C THR A 83 -27.20 15.57 -9.98
N ASN A 84 -27.04 15.34 -8.67
CA ASN A 84 -26.45 16.32 -7.78
C ASN A 84 -24.92 16.19 -7.72
N LEU A 85 -24.24 17.23 -8.21
CA LEU A 85 -22.77 17.30 -8.18
C LEU A 85 -22.20 17.18 -6.76
N LEU A 86 -22.81 17.86 -5.78
CA LEU A 86 -22.31 17.85 -4.41
C LEU A 86 -22.35 16.44 -3.81
N PHE A 87 -23.42 15.68 -4.07
CA PHE A 87 -23.54 14.31 -3.55
C PHE A 87 -22.55 13.36 -4.22
N SER A 88 -22.27 13.58 -5.50
CA SER A 88 -21.24 12.84 -6.23
C SER A 88 -19.84 13.14 -5.70
N GLN A 89 -19.52 14.41 -5.40
CA GLN A 89 -18.23 14.79 -4.81
C GLN A 89 -18.06 14.29 -3.36
N ILE A 90 -19.13 14.15 -2.60
CA ILE A 90 -19.08 13.67 -1.21
C ILE A 90 -18.94 12.13 -1.17
N THR A 91 -19.67 11.40 -2.01
CA THR A 91 -19.85 9.94 -1.87
C THR A 91 -19.31 9.10 -3.02
N GLY A 92 -19.08 9.71 -4.19
CA GLY A 92 -18.62 8.99 -5.38
C GLY A 92 -17.22 8.41 -5.22
N ILE A 93 -16.87 7.51 -6.12
CA ILE A 93 -15.59 6.79 -6.14
C ILE A 93 -14.38 7.74 -6.22
N SER A 94 -14.53 8.88 -6.90
CA SER A 94 -13.52 9.93 -7.04
C SER A 94 -13.75 11.10 -6.07
N GLY A 95 -14.64 10.88 -5.08
CA GLY A 95 -15.05 11.85 -4.08
C GLY A 95 -14.42 11.62 -2.70
N LEU A 96 -15.03 12.20 -1.67
CA LEU A 96 -14.54 12.18 -0.28
C LEU A 96 -14.83 10.88 0.49
N GLY A 97 -15.61 9.98 -0.09
CA GLY A 97 -16.00 8.69 0.49
C GLY A 97 -16.97 8.77 1.67
N VAL A 98 -17.49 9.94 2.02
CA VAL A 98 -18.44 10.09 3.15
C VAL A 98 -19.74 9.37 2.80
N GLY A 99 -20.19 8.40 3.60
CA GLY A 99 -21.42 7.65 3.29
C GLY A 99 -21.31 6.69 2.10
N SER A 100 -20.09 6.43 1.63
CA SER A 100 -19.80 5.27 0.78
C SER A 100 -19.63 4.03 1.66
N VAL A 101 -20.28 2.94 1.27
CA VAL A 101 -20.24 1.67 1.98
C VAL A 101 -19.86 0.60 0.98
N HIS A 102 -18.82 -0.15 1.27
CA HIS A 102 -18.39 -1.28 0.47
C HIS A 102 -18.81 -2.54 1.20
N LEU A 103 -19.59 -3.40 0.54
CA LEU A 103 -20.01 -4.68 1.10
C LEU A 103 -19.17 -5.84 0.57
N ASP A 104 -18.29 -5.60 -0.40
CA ASP A 104 -17.36 -6.59 -0.91
C ASP A 104 -16.05 -6.64 -0.10
N TRP A 105 -15.74 -7.80 0.44
CA TRP A 105 -14.48 -8.06 1.14
C TRP A 105 -13.25 -7.83 0.26
N SER A 106 -13.32 -8.18 -1.03
CA SER A 106 -12.20 -7.98 -1.96
C SER A 106 -11.89 -6.49 -2.14
N TYR A 107 -12.94 -5.69 -2.28
CA TYR A 107 -12.84 -4.24 -2.43
C TYR A 107 -12.36 -3.56 -1.14
N ILE A 108 -12.85 -4.00 0.03
CA ILE A 108 -12.43 -3.46 1.34
C ILE A 108 -10.94 -3.72 1.60
N THR A 109 -10.44 -4.91 1.25
CA THR A 109 -9.06 -5.33 1.57
C THR A 109 -8.02 -4.98 0.51
N ALA A 110 -8.46 -4.48 -0.65
CA ALA A 110 -7.62 -4.24 -1.84
C ALA A 110 -6.35 -3.41 -1.61
N TYR A 111 -6.37 -2.47 -0.65
CA TYR A 111 -5.27 -1.48 -0.46
C TYR A 111 -4.61 -1.52 0.92
N LEU A 112 -5.37 -1.67 2.01
CA LEU A 112 -4.86 -1.65 3.38
C LEU A 112 -4.74 -3.06 4.01
N ALA A 113 -4.84 -4.11 3.20
CA ALA A 113 -4.99 -5.50 3.64
C ALA A 113 -6.21 -5.70 4.56
N SER A 114 -6.26 -6.81 5.30
CA SER A 114 -7.41 -7.09 6.16
C SER A 114 -7.52 -6.13 7.36
N PRO A 115 -8.67 -5.47 7.55
CA PRO A 115 -8.91 -4.56 8.67
C PRO A 115 -9.02 -5.30 10.01
N ILE A 116 -9.28 -6.60 10.02
CA ILE A 116 -9.41 -7.37 11.26
C ILE A 116 -8.03 -7.52 11.94
N ILE A 117 -6.96 -7.59 11.14
CA ILE A 117 -5.59 -7.85 11.57
C ILE A 117 -4.94 -6.63 12.21
N VAL A 118 -5.31 -5.43 11.76
CA VAL A 118 -4.68 -4.19 12.20
C VAL A 118 -5.21 -3.82 13.59
N PRO A 119 -4.35 -3.59 14.58
CA PRO A 119 -4.79 -3.21 15.93
C PRO A 119 -5.64 -1.94 15.95
N GLY A 120 -6.66 -1.91 16.81
CA GLY A 120 -7.59 -0.76 16.90
C GLY A 120 -6.91 0.60 17.16
N TRP A 121 -5.82 0.65 17.94
CA TRP A 121 -5.06 1.89 18.15
C TRP A 121 -4.44 2.41 16.85
N ALA A 122 -3.93 1.52 15.99
CA ALA A 122 -3.35 1.89 14.70
C ALA A 122 -4.45 2.40 13.76
N GLN A 123 -5.61 1.74 13.74
CA GLN A 123 -6.76 2.19 12.96
C GLN A 123 -7.27 3.56 13.38
N LEU A 124 -7.30 3.88 14.67
CA LEU A 124 -7.69 5.21 15.15
C LEU A 124 -6.72 6.30 14.67
N ASN A 125 -5.41 6.01 14.62
CA ASN A 125 -4.43 6.93 14.04
C ASN A 125 -4.67 7.14 12.53
N ILE A 126 -4.97 6.07 11.79
CA ILE A 126 -5.33 6.14 10.37
C ILE A 126 -6.59 6.97 10.17
N LEU A 127 -7.65 6.71 10.95
CA LEU A 127 -8.90 7.45 10.91
C LEU A 127 -8.67 8.94 11.14
N PHE A 128 -7.89 9.30 12.15
CA PHE A 128 -7.59 10.70 12.43
C PHE A 128 -6.86 11.37 11.26
N GLY A 129 -5.84 10.72 10.70
CA GLY A 129 -5.14 11.21 9.51
C GLY A 129 -6.08 11.39 8.32
N PHE A 130 -6.96 10.41 8.08
CA PHE A 130 -7.95 10.42 7.00
C PHE A 130 -8.97 11.55 7.14
N VAL A 131 -9.55 11.72 8.33
CA VAL A 131 -10.51 12.81 8.60
C VAL A 131 -9.87 14.18 8.39
N VAL A 132 -8.65 14.39 8.92
CA VAL A 132 -7.95 15.67 8.78
C VAL A 132 -7.64 15.97 7.32
N LEU A 133 -7.04 15.02 6.58
CA LEU A 133 -6.61 15.30 5.21
C LEU A 133 -7.78 15.28 4.21
N VAL A 134 -8.59 14.24 4.24
CA VAL A 134 -9.63 13.99 3.23
C VAL A 134 -10.89 14.76 3.57
N TRP A 135 -11.37 14.75 4.81
CA TRP A 135 -12.66 15.40 5.12
C TRP A 135 -12.56 16.88 5.48
N ILE A 136 -11.38 17.36 5.91
CA ILE A 136 -11.18 18.76 6.30
C ILE A 136 -10.34 19.50 5.27
N VAL A 137 -9.07 19.12 5.08
CA VAL A 137 -8.13 19.89 4.25
C VAL A 137 -8.52 19.85 2.76
N THR A 138 -8.90 18.69 2.23
CA THR A 138 -9.23 18.54 0.80
C THR A 138 -10.42 19.42 0.37
N PRO A 139 -11.58 19.42 1.07
CA PRO A 139 -12.69 20.32 0.76
C PRO A 139 -12.31 21.79 0.89
N ILE A 140 -11.59 22.17 1.96
CA ILE A 140 -11.15 23.57 2.15
C ILE A 140 -10.36 24.03 0.92
N MET A 141 -9.38 23.23 0.47
CA MET A 141 -8.54 23.58 -0.68
C MET A 141 -9.28 23.56 -2.01
N TYR A 142 -10.21 22.62 -2.21
CA TYR A 142 -11.03 22.54 -3.41
C TYR A 142 -12.00 23.73 -3.54
N TYR A 143 -12.75 24.05 -2.48
CA TYR A 143 -13.74 25.13 -2.52
C TYR A 143 -13.12 26.54 -2.49
N THR A 144 -11.92 26.70 -1.91
CA THR A 144 -11.12 27.94 -2.01
C THR A 144 -10.41 28.11 -3.35
N ASN A 145 -10.55 27.15 -4.28
CA ASN A 145 -9.89 27.14 -5.58
C ASN A 145 -8.35 27.18 -5.48
N THR A 146 -7.78 26.59 -4.42
CA THR A 146 -6.32 26.54 -4.27
C THR A 146 -5.73 25.72 -5.42
N TRP A 147 -4.68 26.24 -6.06
CA TRP A 147 -4.04 25.67 -7.25
C TRP A 147 -4.90 25.59 -8.53
N GLY A 148 -6.02 26.33 -8.59
CA GLY A 148 -6.96 26.24 -9.72
C GLY A 148 -7.77 24.95 -9.72
N SER A 149 -7.98 24.38 -8.54
CA SER A 149 -8.55 23.06 -8.32
C SER A 149 -9.96 22.84 -8.88
N LYS A 150 -10.74 23.90 -9.03
CA LYS A 150 -12.13 23.80 -9.51
C LYS A 150 -12.24 23.40 -10.99
N ALA A 151 -11.15 23.50 -11.75
CA ALA A 151 -11.13 23.15 -13.17
C ALA A 151 -11.22 21.64 -13.42
N PHE A 152 -10.78 20.82 -12.47
CA PHE A 152 -10.68 19.37 -12.57
C PHE A 152 -11.43 18.66 -11.42
N PRO A 153 -11.60 17.33 -11.48
CA PRO A 153 -12.33 16.56 -10.47
C PRO A 153 -11.59 16.52 -9.12
N LEU A 154 -12.30 16.11 -8.08
CA LEU A 154 -11.81 16.17 -6.70
C LEU A 154 -10.64 15.21 -6.44
N GLY A 155 -10.76 13.95 -6.87
CA GLY A 155 -9.74 12.92 -6.65
C GLY A 155 -9.68 11.86 -7.74
N THR A 156 -9.02 12.19 -8.86
CA THR A 156 -8.63 11.21 -9.90
C THR A 156 -7.10 11.13 -10.01
N THR A 157 -6.62 10.02 -10.57
CA THR A 157 -5.19 9.76 -10.82
C THR A 157 -4.70 10.32 -12.15
N ASP A 158 -5.61 10.82 -12.99
CA ASP A 158 -5.29 11.46 -14.27
C ASP A 158 -4.60 12.81 -14.10
N LEU A 159 -3.87 13.19 -15.16
CA LEU A 159 -3.17 14.46 -15.27
C LEU A 159 -4.01 15.44 -16.08
N TYR A 160 -4.03 16.71 -15.67
CA TYR A 160 -4.85 17.74 -16.30
C TYR A 160 -4.02 18.93 -16.79
N ARG A 161 -4.60 19.65 -17.75
CA ARG A 161 -4.14 20.98 -18.17
C ARG A 161 -4.83 22.07 -17.34
N ALA A 162 -4.38 23.31 -17.48
CA ALA A 162 -4.93 24.45 -16.75
C ALA A 162 -6.38 24.78 -17.14
N ASP A 163 -6.83 24.37 -18.32
CA ASP A 163 -8.20 24.50 -18.82
C ASP A 163 -9.14 23.37 -18.31
N GLY A 164 -8.58 22.37 -17.61
CA GLY A 164 -9.32 21.20 -17.12
C GLY A 164 -9.38 20.04 -18.10
N SER A 165 -8.80 20.14 -19.31
CA SER A 165 -8.71 19.00 -20.24
C SER A 165 -7.66 17.97 -19.80
N LEU A 166 -7.82 16.72 -20.25
CA LEU A 166 -6.83 15.66 -19.98
C LEU A 166 -5.47 16.02 -20.59
N TYR A 167 -4.40 15.75 -19.86
CA TYR A 167 -3.04 16.05 -20.29
C TYR A 167 -2.49 14.92 -21.16
N ASP A 168 -2.33 15.18 -22.46
CA ASP A 168 -1.71 14.21 -23.36
C ASP A 168 -0.19 14.20 -23.19
N ILE A 169 0.31 13.13 -22.57
CA ILE A 169 1.72 12.93 -22.28
C ILE A 169 2.53 12.69 -23.58
N THR A 170 1.91 12.14 -24.62
CA THR A 170 2.60 11.82 -25.88
C THR A 170 3.05 13.07 -26.64
N VAL A 171 2.38 14.20 -26.42
CA VAL A 171 2.72 15.50 -27.05
C VAL A 171 4.01 16.10 -26.46
N VAL A 172 4.30 15.82 -25.19
CA VAL A 172 5.46 16.41 -24.49
C VAL A 172 6.65 15.46 -24.39
N LEU A 173 6.48 14.19 -24.76
CA LEU A 173 7.53 13.20 -24.82
C LEU A 173 8.06 13.03 -26.25
N ASP A 174 9.38 13.03 -26.39
CA ASP A 174 10.07 12.66 -27.63
C ASP A 174 10.04 11.13 -27.84
N GLN A 175 10.45 10.65 -29.03
CA GLN A 175 10.49 9.22 -29.39
C GLN A 175 11.31 8.36 -28.41
N ASN A 176 12.24 8.98 -27.69
CA ASN A 176 13.06 8.34 -26.64
C ASN A 176 12.46 8.47 -25.22
N SER A 177 11.18 8.84 -25.11
CA SER A 177 10.46 9.15 -23.86
C SER A 177 11.19 10.18 -22.98
N LYS A 178 11.82 11.17 -23.63
CA LYS A 178 12.43 12.35 -22.99
C LYS A 178 11.48 13.53 -23.06
N LEU A 179 11.50 14.38 -22.06
CA LEU A 179 10.72 15.62 -22.09
C LEU A 179 11.26 16.58 -23.15
N ASN A 180 10.42 16.94 -24.13
CA ASN A 180 10.70 18.03 -25.05
C ASN A 180 10.37 19.36 -24.36
N GLU A 181 11.39 20.13 -23.99
CA GLU A 181 11.19 21.37 -23.23
C GLU A 181 10.41 22.45 -23.98
N THR A 182 10.58 22.53 -25.31
CA THR A 182 9.85 23.49 -26.13
C THR A 182 8.38 23.13 -26.24
N ALA A 183 8.06 21.86 -26.48
CA ALA A 183 6.69 21.37 -26.50
C ALA A 183 6.03 21.51 -25.12
N TYR A 184 6.75 21.20 -24.03
CA TYR A 184 6.25 21.37 -22.67
C TYR A 184 5.90 22.83 -22.34
N LYS A 185 6.76 23.79 -22.73
CA LYS A 185 6.47 25.23 -22.54
C LYS A 185 5.26 25.71 -23.33
N GLN A 186 5.03 25.17 -24.52
CA GLN A 186 3.87 25.52 -25.37
C GLN A 186 2.58 24.84 -24.90
N TYR A 187 2.66 23.57 -24.52
CA TYR A 187 1.52 22.75 -24.12
C TYR A 187 1.01 23.09 -22.71
N GLY A 188 1.90 23.57 -21.85
CA GLY A 188 1.61 24.04 -20.51
C GLY A 188 2.02 23.06 -19.41
N THR A 189 1.98 23.55 -18.17
CA THR A 189 2.37 22.78 -16.98
C THR A 189 1.30 21.75 -16.60
N ILE A 190 1.75 20.63 -16.06
CA ILE A 190 0.87 19.56 -15.57
C ILE A 190 0.15 20.01 -14.30
N ARG A 191 -1.16 19.74 -14.22
CA ARG A 191 -2.00 19.95 -13.04
C ARG A 191 -2.45 18.62 -12.46
N LEU A 192 -2.41 18.56 -11.13
CA LEU A 192 -2.85 17.43 -10.33
C LEU A 192 -4.14 17.78 -9.61
N THR A 193 -5.02 16.78 -9.44
CA THR A 193 -6.19 16.90 -8.57
C THR A 193 -5.77 17.23 -7.13
N VAL A 194 -6.65 17.89 -6.37
CA VAL A 194 -6.33 18.33 -5.01
C VAL A 194 -6.00 17.14 -4.12
N MET A 195 -6.82 16.08 -4.21
CA MET A 195 -6.60 14.87 -3.42
C MET A 195 -5.29 14.17 -3.79
N PHE A 196 -4.96 14.09 -5.09
CA PHE A 196 -3.70 13.50 -5.55
C PHE A 196 -2.49 14.31 -5.09
N ALA A 197 -2.51 15.64 -5.25
CA ALA A 197 -1.46 16.52 -4.77
C ALA A 197 -1.29 16.42 -3.24
N LEU A 198 -2.39 16.47 -2.48
CA LEU A 198 -2.36 16.38 -1.03
C LEU A 198 -1.89 15.02 -0.52
N ALA A 199 -2.13 13.92 -1.24
CA ALA A 199 -1.66 12.60 -0.85
C ALA A 199 -0.12 12.49 -0.85
N TYR A 200 0.59 13.29 -1.66
CA TYR A 200 2.06 13.33 -1.62
C TYR A 200 2.62 13.88 -0.30
N GLY A 201 1.96 14.85 0.32
CA GLY A 201 2.44 15.48 1.57
C GLY A 201 2.65 14.49 2.73
N PRO A 202 1.61 13.73 3.12
CA PRO A 202 1.74 12.67 4.12
C PRO A 202 2.84 11.66 3.80
N THR A 203 3.09 11.32 2.54
CA THR A 203 4.18 10.37 2.21
C THR A 203 5.56 10.90 2.64
N PHE A 204 5.82 12.19 2.44
CA PHE A 204 7.05 12.84 2.90
C PHE A 204 7.12 12.94 4.42
N ALA A 205 6.01 13.29 5.06
CA ALA A 205 5.93 13.34 6.53
C ALA A 205 6.09 11.95 7.17
N ALA A 206 5.54 10.90 6.54
CA ALA A 206 5.57 9.53 7.06
C ALA A 206 7.02 9.00 7.15
N LEU A 207 7.84 9.31 6.15
CA LEU A 207 9.24 8.89 6.12
C LEU A 207 10.06 9.54 7.25
N THR A 208 10.05 10.88 7.32
CA THR A 208 10.84 11.59 8.35
C THR A 208 10.30 11.29 9.74
N SER A 209 8.97 11.16 9.87
CA SER A 209 8.34 10.74 11.11
C SER A 209 8.75 9.34 11.53
N CYS A 210 8.81 8.37 10.61
CA CYS A 210 9.24 7.00 10.91
C CYS A 210 10.67 6.97 11.46
N ILE A 211 11.61 7.67 10.83
CA ILE A 211 13.01 7.74 11.27
C ILE A 211 13.10 8.36 12.67
N VAL A 212 12.50 9.54 12.86
CA VAL A 212 12.58 10.28 14.13
C VAL A 212 11.86 9.53 15.25
N HIS A 213 10.67 8.98 14.98
CA HIS A 213 9.93 8.17 15.95
C HIS A 213 10.72 6.93 16.35
N THR A 214 11.36 6.24 15.40
CA THR A 214 12.20 5.07 15.69
C THR A 214 13.39 5.45 16.57
N ILE A 215 14.10 6.55 16.26
CA ILE A 215 15.24 7.02 17.04
C ILE A 215 14.82 7.41 18.47
N LEU A 216 13.71 8.13 18.64
CA LEU A 216 13.28 8.66 19.94
C LEU A 216 12.66 7.60 20.86
N PHE A 217 11.80 6.73 20.32
CA PHE A 217 11.04 5.77 21.11
C PHE A 217 11.71 4.39 21.18
N HIS A 218 12.34 3.95 20.10
CA HIS A 218 12.96 2.63 20.01
C HIS A 218 14.49 2.68 20.02
N GLY A 219 15.14 3.85 19.91
CA GLY A 219 16.59 3.96 19.80
C GLY A 219 17.36 3.33 20.96
N LYS A 220 16.91 3.51 22.21
CA LYS A 220 17.52 2.87 23.38
C LYS A 220 17.45 1.34 23.30
N GLU A 221 16.30 0.82 22.86
CA GLU A 221 16.09 -0.60 22.70
C GLU A 221 16.93 -1.16 21.55
N ILE A 222 17.04 -0.44 20.43
CA ILE A 222 17.87 -0.81 19.29
C ILE A 222 19.35 -0.88 19.70
N ILE A 223 19.86 0.10 20.46
CA ILE A 223 21.25 0.10 20.94
C ILE A 223 21.48 -1.05 21.92
N ARG A 224 20.54 -1.28 22.84
CA ARG A 224 20.59 -2.42 23.77
C ARG A 224 20.63 -3.75 23.00
N GLN A 225 19.73 -3.91 22.04
CA GLN A 225 19.65 -5.04 21.13
C GLN A 225 20.81 -5.13 20.17
N PHE A 226 21.64 -4.10 19.97
CA PHE A 226 22.88 -4.17 19.19
C PHE A 226 24.04 -4.69 20.06
N ASN A 227 24.06 -4.28 21.32
CA ASN A 227 25.12 -4.59 22.29
C ASN A 227 24.96 -5.93 23.03
N MET A 228 23.74 -6.52 23.04
CA MET A 228 23.51 -7.85 23.64
C MET A 228 24.37 -8.95 22.99
N SER A 229 24.63 -10.03 23.70
CA SER A 229 25.15 -11.25 23.05
C SER A 229 24.03 -12.00 22.31
N ILE A 230 24.35 -12.78 21.28
CA ILE A 230 23.37 -13.67 20.63
C ILE A 230 22.71 -14.60 21.66
N THR A 231 23.48 -15.05 22.65
CA THR A 231 23.03 -15.87 23.77
C THR A 231 21.96 -15.18 24.63
N GLU A 232 22.08 -13.88 24.88
CA GLU A 232 21.07 -13.09 25.60
C GLU A 232 19.83 -12.84 24.75
N ALA A 233 19.98 -12.60 23.44
CA ALA A 233 18.86 -12.46 22.53
C ALA A 233 18.05 -13.78 22.43
N MET A 234 18.71 -14.92 22.63
CA MET A 234 18.11 -16.24 22.65
C MET A 234 17.44 -16.60 23.99
N ASN A 235 17.48 -15.74 25.02
CA ASN A 235 16.86 -16.04 26.32
C ASN A 235 15.33 -15.93 26.33
N GLU A 236 14.71 -15.43 25.26
CA GLU A 236 13.25 -15.41 25.10
C GLU A 236 12.67 -16.82 24.86
N VAL A 237 11.43 -17.08 25.33
CA VAL A 237 10.80 -18.42 25.27
C VAL A 237 10.79 -18.99 23.86
N HIS A 238 10.38 -18.21 22.86
CA HIS A 238 10.36 -18.71 21.48
C HIS A 238 11.75 -18.95 20.91
N ALA A 239 12.74 -18.14 21.28
CA ALA A 239 14.12 -18.29 20.85
C ALA A 239 14.82 -19.49 21.52
N LYS A 240 14.56 -19.74 22.80
CA LYS A 240 15.00 -20.96 23.51
C LYS A 240 14.47 -22.22 22.86
N LEU A 241 13.18 -22.24 22.52
CA LEU A 241 12.57 -23.38 21.81
C LEU A 241 13.15 -23.57 20.40
N MET A 242 13.59 -22.49 19.76
CA MET A 242 14.22 -22.53 18.43
C MET A 242 15.70 -22.89 18.46
N ALA A 243 16.37 -22.76 19.61
CA ALA A 243 17.81 -23.05 19.77
C ALA A 243 18.19 -24.50 19.44
N LYS A 244 17.21 -25.43 19.48
CA LYS A 244 17.40 -26.83 19.05
C LYS A 244 17.74 -26.95 17.56
N TYR A 245 17.28 -26.00 16.74
CA TYR A 245 17.49 -26.03 15.29
C TYR A 245 18.73 -25.23 14.92
N GLY A 246 19.60 -25.83 14.10
CA GLY A 246 20.73 -25.11 13.54
C GLY A 246 20.28 -23.92 12.69
N GLU A 247 20.82 -22.74 12.97
CA GLU A 247 20.53 -21.56 12.16
C GLU A 247 21.00 -21.75 10.71
N ALA A 248 20.35 -21.03 9.79
CA ALA A 248 20.83 -20.89 8.42
C ALA A 248 22.09 -20.00 8.44
N PRO A 249 23.24 -20.49 7.93
CA PRO A 249 24.47 -19.72 7.87
C PRO A 249 24.27 -18.39 7.12
N GLU A 250 24.92 -17.32 7.57
CA GLU A 250 24.76 -16.01 6.92
C GLU A 250 25.25 -16.00 5.48
N TRP A 251 26.25 -16.83 5.15
CA TRP A 251 26.79 -16.93 3.79
C TRP A 251 25.77 -17.41 2.75
N TRP A 252 24.72 -18.16 3.14
CA TRP A 252 23.62 -18.54 2.22
C TRP A 252 22.90 -17.29 1.71
N TYR A 253 22.55 -16.38 2.63
CA TYR A 253 21.93 -15.11 2.29
C TYR A 253 22.89 -14.20 1.52
N THR A 254 24.18 -14.17 1.88
CA THR A 254 25.19 -13.37 1.17
C THR A 254 25.36 -13.83 -0.28
N ILE A 255 25.43 -15.13 -0.55
CA ILE A 255 25.54 -15.64 -1.93
C ILE A 255 24.30 -15.24 -2.74
N VAL A 256 23.09 -15.47 -2.20
CA VAL A 256 21.85 -15.09 -2.89
C VAL A 256 21.81 -13.59 -3.16
N PHE A 257 22.22 -12.77 -2.19
CA PHE A 257 22.31 -11.33 -2.37
C PHE A 257 23.30 -10.94 -3.46
N CYS A 258 24.53 -11.46 -3.43
CA CYS A 258 25.56 -11.15 -4.42
C CYS A 258 25.16 -11.59 -5.83
N VAL A 259 24.57 -12.78 -5.97
CA VAL A 259 24.07 -13.28 -7.27
C VAL A 259 22.94 -12.39 -7.80
N ASN A 260 21.96 -12.02 -6.97
CA ASN A 260 20.87 -11.17 -7.40
C ASN A 260 21.33 -9.74 -7.74
N VAL A 261 22.26 -9.16 -6.98
CA VAL A 261 22.85 -7.86 -7.30
C VAL A 261 23.63 -7.92 -8.61
N PHE A 262 24.39 -8.99 -8.84
CA PHE A 262 25.11 -9.19 -10.09
C PHE A 262 24.16 -9.28 -11.29
N VAL A 263 23.12 -10.11 -11.20
CA VAL A 263 22.09 -10.22 -12.25
C VAL A 263 21.37 -8.89 -12.46
N ALA A 264 21.00 -8.18 -11.39
CA ALA A 264 20.37 -6.87 -11.47
C ALA A 264 21.27 -5.83 -12.18
N CYS A 265 22.58 -5.82 -11.90
CA CYS A 265 23.54 -4.98 -12.62
C CYS A 265 23.59 -5.30 -14.12
N LEU A 266 23.61 -6.60 -14.49
CA LEU A 266 23.60 -7.02 -15.89
C LEU A 266 22.30 -6.58 -16.60
N VAL A 267 21.15 -6.79 -15.97
CA VAL A 267 19.85 -6.38 -16.53
C VAL A 267 19.78 -4.86 -16.69
N CYS A 268 20.27 -4.09 -15.71
CA CYS A 268 20.30 -2.64 -15.80
C CYS A 268 21.25 -2.15 -16.92
N HIS A 269 22.39 -2.83 -17.10
CA HIS A 269 23.38 -2.45 -18.11
C HIS A 269 22.98 -2.84 -19.53
N PHE A 270 22.55 -4.09 -19.75
CA PHE A 270 22.18 -4.59 -21.08
C PHE A 270 20.77 -4.21 -21.51
N GLY A 271 19.88 -3.93 -20.55
CA GLY A 271 18.52 -3.48 -20.82
C GLY A 271 18.38 -1.97 -21.01
N ASP A 272 19.48 -1.21 -20.96
CA ASP A 272 19.50 0.27 -21.01
C ASP A 272 18.48 0.93 -20.06
N LEU A 273 18.15 0.26 -18.95
CA LEU A 273 17.09 0.70 -18.03
C LEU A 273 17.57 1.84 -17.13
N MET A 274 18.75 1.68 -16.53
CA MET A 274 19.34 2.61 -15.57
C MET A 274 20.84 2.33 -15.47
N PRO A 275 21.70 3.35 -15.28
CA PRO A 275 23.10 3.10 -15.00
C PRO A 275 23.29 2.21 -13.77
N TRP A 276 24.07 1.13 -13.92
CA TRP A 276 24.22 0.06 -12.92
C TRP A 276 24.65 0.56 -11.53
N TYR A 277 25.39 1.66 -11.45
CA TYR A 277 25.87 2.21 -10.17
C TYR A 277 24.75 2.80 -9.31
N TRP A 278 23.63 3.26 -9.89
CA TRP A 278 22.46 3.74 -9.13
C TRP A 278 21.78 2.63 -8.34
N LEU A 279 21.96 1.37 -8.74
CA LEU A 279 21.48 0.22 -7.98
C LEU A 279 22.07 0.17 -6.57
N PHE A 280 23.35 0.53 -6.40
CA PHE A 280 23.99 0.55 -5.08
C PHE A 280 23.38 1.62 -4.17
N ILE A 281 23.02 2.78 -4.73
CA ILE A 281 22.33 3.83 -3.98
C ILE A 281 20.94 3.36 -3.55
N ALA A 282 20.22 2.67 -4.44
CA ALA A 282 18.94 2.05 -4.10
C ALA A 282 19.07 1.03 -2.94
N ILE A 283 20.07 0.15 -3.01
CA ILE A 283 20.34 -0.85 -1.96
C ILE A 283 20.67 -0.19 -0.62
N ILE A 284 21.53 0.84 -0.62
CA ILE A 284 21.89 1.58 0.61
C ILE A 284 20.63 2.23 1.21
N LEU A 285 19.79 2.84 0.37
CA LEU A 285 18.56 3.48 0.81
C LEU A 285 17.62 2.48 1.48
N VAL A 286 17.41 1.33 0.86
CA VAL A 286 16.61 0.23 1.43
C VAL A 286 17.22 -0.22 2.76
N PHE A 287 18.52 -0.49 2.79
CA PHE A 287 19.19 -0.99 3.99
C PHE A 287 18.98 -0.08 5.21
N VAL A 288 19.09 1.25 5.04
CA VAL A 288 18.89 2.23 6.10
C VAL A 288 17.44 2.30 6.57
N LEU A 289 16.49 2.26 5.64
CA LEU A 289 15.06 2.46 5.94
C LEU A 289 14.34 1.17 6.36
N LEU A 290 14.92 0.00 6.10
CA LEU A 290 14.32 -1.30 6.37
C LEU A 290 14.06 -1.53 7.86
N LEU A 291 14.97 -1.10 8.75
CA LEU A 291 14.79 -1.27 10.20
C LEU A 291 13.67 -0.38 10.77
N PRO A 292 13.66 0.96 10.56
CA PRO A 292 12.55 1.81 11.02
C PRO A 292 11.19 1.36 10.50
N ILE A 293 11.10 1.06 9.20
CA ILE A 293 9.84 0.66 8.58
C ILE A 293 9.41 -0.72 9.08
N GLY A 294 10.36 -1.64 9.26
CA GLY A 294 10.10 -2.96 9.82
C GLY A 294 9.55 -2.92 11.25
N ILE A 295 10.01 -1.99 12.10
CA ILE A 295 9.46 -1.83 13.46
C ILE A 295 8.00 -1.37 13.41
N VAL A 296 7.70 -0.36 12.58
CA VAL A 296 6.32 0.13 12.43
C VAL A 296 5.40 -0.97 11.90
N GLN A 297 5.82 -1.70 10.87
CA GLN A 297 5.04 -2.80 10.29
C GLN A 297 4.88 -3.98 11.27
N ALA A 298 5.93 -4.34 12.02
CA ALA A 298 5.87 -5.41 13.00
C ALA A 298 4.87 -5.15 14.15
N LEU A 299 4.64 -3.87 14.50
CA LEU A 299 3.71 -3.48 15.56
C LEU A 299 2.28 -3.26 15.07
N SER A 300 2.13 -2.62 13.91
CA SER A 300 0.84 -2.13 13.42
C SER A 300 0.26 -2.92 12.25
N ASN A 301 1.06 -3.79 11.63
CA ASN A 301 0.74 -4.42 10.34
C ASN A 301 0.46 -3.42 9.21
N GLN A 302 0.95 -2.18 9.33
CA GLN A 302 0.88 -1.15 8.30
C GLN A 302 2.27 -0.90 7.72
N GLN A 303 2.36 -0.93 6.40
CA GLN A 303 3.60 -0.75 5.68
C GLN A 303 3.72 0.68 5.16
N LEU A 304 4.86 1.32 5.43
CA LEU A 304 5.18 2.65 4.92
C LEU A 304 5.59 2.57 3.44
N GLY A 305 4.89 3.31 2.58
CA GLY A 305 5.20 3.39 1.16
C GLY A 305 6.41 4.29 0.87
N LEU A 306 7.50 3.72 0.34
CA LEU A 306 8.65 4.49 -0.18
C LEU A 306 8.46 4.97 -1.63
N ASN A 307 7.34 4.66 -2.26
CA ASN A 307 7.06 4.94 -3.68
C ASN A 307 7.47 6.34 -4.13
N VAL A 308 6.85 7.36 -3.51
CA VAL A 308 7.01 8.77 -3.87
C VAL A 308 8.43 9.26 -3.56
N PHE A 309 8.99 8.81 -2.44
CA PHE A 309 10.31 9.24 -2.01
C PHE A 309 11.41 8.69 -2.92
N ALA A 310 11.29 7.43 -3.32
CA ALA A 310 12.18 6.82 -4.30
C ALA A 310 12.14 7.55 -5.63
N GLU A 311 10.94 7.88 -6.11
CA GLU A 311 10.76 8.64 -7.35
C GLU A 311 11.28 10.07 -7.26
N PHE A 312 11.14 10.72 -6.09
CA PHE A 312 11.67 12.04 -5.84
C PHE A 312 13.20 12.05 -5.89
N ILE A 313 13.85 11.09 -5.22
CA ILE A 313 15.31 10.94 -5.23
C ILE A 313 15.79 10.56 -6.63
N GLY A 314 15.23 9.51 -7.23
CA GLY A 314 15.60 9.06 -8.57
C GLY A 314 15.40 10.15 -9.61
N GLY A 315 14.25 10.83 -9.56
CA GLY A 315 13.94 11.99 -10.38
C GLY A 315 14.95 13.12 -10.24
N TYR A 316 15.32 13.51 -9.02
CA TYR A 316 16.30 14.58 -8.79
C TYR A 316 17.72 14.19 -9.23
N LEU A 317 18.14 12.95 -8.94
CA LEU A 317 19.47 12.45 -9.28
C LEU A 317 19.65 12.28 -10.80
N MET A 318 18.58 11.89 -11.51
CA MET A 318 18.59 11.64 -12.95
C MET A 318 18.18 12.88 -13.77
N SER A 319 17.49 13.87 -13.19
CA SER A 319 17.23 15.16 -13.82
C SER A 319 18.51 16.02 -13.79
N GLY A 320 19.41 15.75 -14.73
CA GLY A 320 20.69 16.43 -14.84
C GLY A 320 20.57 17.93 -15.09
N ASN A 321 21.42 18.69 -14.38
CA ASN A 321 21.78 20.06 -14.70
C ASN A 321 22.41 20.14 -16.12
N PRO A 322 22.11 21.17 -16.93
CA PRO A 322 22.71 21.36 -18.27
C PRO A 322 24.23 21.68 -18.26
N THR A 323 24.89 21.68 -17.10
CA THR A 323 26.33 22.01 -16.94
C THR A 323 27.20 20.83 -16.53
N ALA A 324 26.64 19.61 -16.42
CA ALA A 324 27.45 18.42 -16.16
C ALA A 324 28.41 18.15 -17.35
N PRO A 325 29.71 17.90 -17.10
CA PRO A 325 30.69 17.69 -18.16
C PRO A 325 30.28 16.55 -19.09
N SER A 326 30.51 16.79 -20.38
CA SER A 326 30.09 16.04 -21.58
C SER A 326 30.41 14.54 -21.63
N CYS A 327 31.02 13.96 -20.60
CA CYS A 327 31.20 12.51 -20.47
C CYS A 327 30.01 11.81 -19.78
N TRP A 328 29.14 12.57 -19.08
CA TRP A 328 27.93 12.05 -18.42
C TRP A 328 26.63 12.28 -19.21
N SER A 329 26.67 13.00 -20.33
CA SER A 329 25.46 13.44 -21.03
C SER A 329 24.92 12.50 -22.12
N THR A 330 25.66 11.46 -22.48
CA THR A 330 25.27 10.56 -23.58
C THR A 330 24.51 9.32 -23.11
N LEU A 331 24.54 9.00 -21.81
CA LEU A 331 23.84 7.85 -21.22
C LEU A 331 22.55 8.27 -20.49
N TYR A 332 21.83 9.26 -21.04
CA TYR A 332 20.49 9.65 -20.61
C TYR A 332 19.43 8.85 -21.37
N MET A 333 19.52 7.52 -21.50
CA MET A 333 18.41 6.79 -22.08
C MET A 333 17.27 6.68 -21.05
N THR A 334 16.18 7.34 -21.40
CA THR A 334 14.84 7.35 -20.79
C THR A 334 14.75 7.55 -19.27
N ILE A 335 14.82 8.81 -18.83
CA ILE A 335 14.61 9.26 -17.43
C ILE A 335 13.33 8.66 -16.81
N LEU A 336 12.28 8.47 -17.62
CA LEU A 336 11.03 7.85 -17.20
C LEU A 336 11.23 6.38 -16.74
N ILE A 337 11.86 5.56 -17.58
CA ILE A 337 12.10 4.12 -17.33
C ILE A 337 13.15 3.96 -16.22
N GLY A 338 14.18 4.82 -16.23
CA GLY A 338 15.21 4.82 -15.20
C GLY A 338 14.67 5.14 -13.81
N ASN A 339 13.81 6.14 -13.67
CA ASN A 339 13.18 6.46 -12.38
C ASN A 339 12.23 5.34 -11.92
N GLY A 340 11.45 4.77 -12.84
CA GLY A 340 10.60 3.61 -12.56
C GLY A 340 11.40 2.39 -12.09
N THR A 341 12.57 2.14 -12.72
CA THR A 341 13.47 1.05 -12.34
C THR A 341 14.09 1.30 -10.96
N PHE A 342 14.56 2.52 -10.69
CA PHE A 342 15.06 2.90 -9.36
C PHE A 342 14.01 2.66 -8.27
N LYS A 343 12.77 3.15 -8.51
CA LYS A 343 11.63 2.93 -7.62
C LYS A 343 11.36 1.46 -7.36
N THR A 344 11.40 0.61 -8.38
CA THR A 344 11.19 -0.84 -8.22
C THR A 344 12.22 -1.44 -7.27
N TYR A 345 13.52 -1.18 -7.47
CA TYR A 345 14.56 -1.71 -6.59
C TYR A 345 14.49 -1.16 -5.17
N THR A 346 14.08 0.10 -4.98
CA THR A 346 13.95 0.67 -3.63
C THR A 346 12.67 0.25 -2.93
N TYR A 347 11.50 0.43 -3.54
CA TYR A 347 10.22 0.22 -2.89
C TYR A 347 9.83 -1.26 -2.89
N ILE A 348 9.81 -1.90 -4.07
CA ILE A 348 9.44 -3.33 -4.14
C ILE A 348 10.51 -4.17 -3.45
N GLY A 349 11.79 -3.83 -3.61
CA GLY A 349 12.89 -4.46 -2.86
C GLY A 349 12.68 -4.39 -1.34
N GLN A 350 12.27 -3.24 -0.81
CA GLN A 350 11.91 -3.11 0.60
C GLN A 350 10.70 -3.98 0.97
N VAL A 351 9.62 -3.94 0.18
CA VAL A 351 8.40 -4.71 0.46
C VAL A 351 8.73 -6.20 0.56
N GLN A 352 9.48 -6.74 -0.40
CA GLN A 352 9.90 -8.14 -0.42
C GLN A 352 10.82 -8.49 0.75
N ALA A 353 11.74 -7.60 1.12
CA ALA A 353 12.60 -7.81 2.29
C ALA A 353 11.79 -7.89 3.60
N LEU A 354 10.75 -7.07 3.76
CA LEU A 354 9.87 -7.09 4.94
C LEU A 354 8.98 -8.34 4.97
N LEU A 355 8.46 -8.79 3.82
CA LEU A 355 7.73 -10.05 3.72
C LEU A 355 8.62 -11.25 4.08
N MET A 356 9.87 -11.27 3.61
CA MET A 356 10.82 -12.33 3.97
C MET A 356 11.09 -12.35 5.49
N ILE A 357 11.15 -11.18 6.15
CA ILE A 357 11.31 -11.08 7.61
C ILE A 357 10.05 -11.55 8.34
N GLN A 358 8.88 -11.18 7.83
CA GLN A 358 7.58 -11.63 8.36
C GLN A 358 7.45 -13.16 8.31
N ASP A 359 7.89 -13.78 7.21
CA ASP A 359 7.92 -15.24 7.06
C ASP A 359 8.92 -15.91 8.01
N LEU A 360 10.08 -15.28 8.27
CA LEU A 360 11.00 -15.76 9.30
C LEU A 360 10.37 -15.71 10.70
N LYS A 361 9.53 -14.70 10.97
CA LYS A 361 8.74 -14.62 12.21
C LYS A 361 7.66 -15.71 12.27
N LEU A 362 6.96 -15.97 11.17
CA LEU A 362 6.04 -17.10 11.05
C LEU A 362 6.74 -18.42 11.41
N GLY A 363 7.90 -18.69 10.81
CA GLY A 363 8.70 -19.89 11.12
C GLY A 363 9.09 -19.96 12.61
N HIS A 364 9.39 -18.82 13.22
CA HIS A 364 9.71 -18.71 14.64
C HIS A 364 8.51 -19.03 15.56
N TYR A 365 7.29 -18.68 15.15
CA TYR A 365 6.05 -19.01 15.86
C TYR A 365 5.64 -20.47 15.69
N MET A 366 5.77 -21.00 14.47
CA MET A 366 5.39 -22.38 14.12
C MET A 366 6.48 -23.42 14.43
N LYS A 367 7.65 -22.99 14.90
CA LYS A 367 8.80 -23.85 15.23
C LYS A 367 9.35 -24.63 14.05
N VAL A 368 9.37 -23.99 12.88
CA VAL A 368 9.93 -24.57 11.66
C VAL A 368 11.43 -24.30 11.58
N PRO A 369 12.29 -25.31 11.29
CA PRO A 369 13.73 -25.11 11.21
C PRO A 369 14.14 -23.99 10.24
N PRO A 370 15.05 -23.06 10.63
CA PRO A 370 15.40 -21.91 9.79
C PRO A 370 15.97 -22.26 8.41
N ARG A 371 16.69 -23.38 8.28
CA ARG A 371 17.22 -23.86 7.00
C ARG A 371 16.13 -24.26 6.02
N ILE A 372 15.06 -24.88 6.51
CA ILE A 372 13.90 -25.25 5.70
C ILE A 372 13.14 -23.99 5.29
N MET A 373 13.00 -23.04 6.20
CA MET A 373 12.39 -21.73 5.88
C MET A 373 13.14 -21.00 4.77
N PHE A 374 14.48 -20.99 4.81
CA PHE A 374 15.28 -20.41 3.74
C PHE A 374 15.01 -21.08 2.38
N ILE A 375 15.04 -22.41 2.31
CA ILE A 375 14.81 -23.14 1.06
C ILE A 375 13.40 -22.86 0.54
N ALA A 376 12.38 -22.91 1.42
CA ALA A 376 10.99 -22.66 1.06
C ALA A 376 10.77 -21.23 0.54
N GLN A 377 11.39 -20.23 1.16
CA GLN A 377 11.32 -18.83 0.73
C GLN A 377 11.92 -18.66 -0.67
N ILE A 378 13.11 -19.20 -0.91
CA ILE A 378 13.79 -19.09 -2.21
C ILE A 378 13.01 -19.84 -3.30
N SER A 379 12.56 -21.07 -3.03
CA SER A 379 11.78 -21.83 -4.01
C SER A 379 10.45 -21.14 -4.35
N SER A 380 9.76 -20.61 -3.33
CA SER A 380 8.50 -19.87 -3.52
C SER A 380 8.72 -18.60 -4.32
N ALA A 381 9.79 -17.84 -4.05
CA ALA A 381 10.13 -16.63 -4.79
C ALA A 381 10.38 -16.90 -6.29
N VAL A 382 11.08 -17.99 -6.62
CA VAL A 382 11.34 -18.39 -8.01
C VAL A 382 10.05 -18.83 -8.71
N ILE A 383 9.21 -19.62 -8.07
CA ILE A 383 7.94 -20.07 -8.66
C ILE A 383 7.01 -18.87 -8.86
N SER A 384 6.87 -18.04 -7.83
CA SER A 384 5.99 -16.86 -7.85
C SER A 384 6.41 -15.85 -8.92
N SER A 385 7.72 -15.62 -9.11
CA SER A 385 8.20 -14.69 -10.15
C SER A 385 7.90 -15.19 -11.56
N VAL A 386 8.12 -16.48 -11.83
CA VAL A 386 7.83 -17.10 -13.15
C VAL A 386 6.33 -17.10 -13.43
N VAL A 387 5.50 -17.53 -12.47
CA VAL A 387 4.05 -17.60 -12.64
C VAL A 387 3.45 -16.20 -12.80
N SER A 388 3.87 -15.23 -11.98
CA SER A 388 3.35 -13.86 -12.04
C SER A 388 3.73 -13.18 -13.35
N TYR A 389 4.97 -13.37 -13.82
CA TYR A 389 5.42 -12.82 -15.10
C TYR A 389 4.69 -13.46 -16.29
N GLY A 390 4.57 -14.79 -16.30
CA GLY A 390 3.86 -15.53 -17.35
C GLY A 390 2.37 -15.16 -17.42
N PHE A 391 1.71 -15.02 -16.27
CA PHE A 391 0.32 -14.57 -16.23
C PHE A 391 0.16 -13.12 -16.66
N GLY A 392 1.13 -12.25 -16.32
CA GLY A 392 1.16 -10.87 -16.80
C GLY A 392 1.21 -10.79 -18.33
N LEU A 393 2.08 -11.57 -18.98
CA LEU A 393 2.14 -11.67 -20.44
C LEU A 393 0.84 -12.23 -21.03
N PHE A 394 0.28 -13.28 -20.42
CA PHE A 394 -0.99 -13.85 -20.85
C PHE A 394 -2.13 -12.82 -20.84
N LEU A 395 -2.20 -11.97 -19.81
CA LEU A 395 -3.22 -10.92 -19.72
C LEU A 395 -3.03 -9.83 -20.79
N LEU A 396 -1.77 -9.40 -21.02
CA LEU A 396 -1.45 -8.36 -22.00
C LEU A 396 -1.70 -8.82 -23.44
N ASP A 397 -1.39 -10.08 -23.76
CA ASP A 397 -1.58 -10.64 -25.11
C ASP A 397 -3.03 -11.11 -25.34
N GLY A 398 -3.71 -11.58 -24.29
CA GLY A 398 -5.04 -12.19 -24.39
C GLY A 398 -6.21 -11.20 -24.32
N ILE A 399 -6.07 -10.08 -23.60
CA ILE A 399 -7.17 -9.15 -23.34
C ILE A 399 -6.97 -7.86 -24.13
N LYS A 400 -7.83 -7.65 -25.14
CA LYS A 400 -7.83 -6.42 -25.93
C LYS A 400 -8.20 -5.22 -25.05
N ASP A 401 -7.48 -4.11 -25.25
CA ASP A 401 -7.73 -2.81 -24.59
C ASP A 401 -7.63 -2.86 -23.05
N ILE A 402 -6.79 -3.75 -22.50
CA ILE A 402 -6.49 -3.81 -21.06
C ILE A 402 -5.94 -2.47 -20.55
N CYS A 403 -6.31 -2.07 -19.33
CA CYS A 403 -5.92 -0.80 -18.71
C CYS A 403 -6.41 0.47 -19.44
N THR A 404 -7.30 0.35 -20.43
CA THR A 404 -7.95 1.50 -21.06
C THR A 404 -9.28 1.85 -20.37
N PRO A 405 -9.74 3.12 -20.44
CA PRO A 405 -11.04 3.53 -19.89
C PRO A 405 -12.25 2.80 -20.51
N GLN A 406 -12.05 2.17 -21.68
CA GLN A 406 -13.08 1.44 -22.43
C GLN A 406 -13.27 0.03 -21.88
N SER A 407 -12.24 -0.53 -21.24
CA SER A 407 -12.31 -1.84 -20.60
C SER A 407 -12.94 -1.70 -19.23
N GLN A 408 -14.25 -1.94 -19.19
CA GLN A 408 -15.05 -1.94 -17.96
C GLN A 408 -14.35 -2.76 -16.85
N ASN A 409 -13.98 -4.02 -17.11
CA ASN A 409 -13.49 -4.91 -16.05
C ASN A 409 -11.98 -4.78 -15.73
N TRP A 410 -11.19 -4.06 -16.53
CA TRP A 410 -9.71 -4.06 -16.42
C TRP A 410 -9.11 -2.64 -16.33
N GLY A 411 -9.42 -1.90 -15.26
CA GLY A 411 -8.98 -0.50 -15.08
C GLY A 411 -7.56 -0.25 -14.56
N CYS A 412 -6.78 -1.29 -14.22
CA CYS A 412 -5.37 -1.22 -13.79
C CYS A 412 -4.96 -0.01 -12.90
N PRO A 413 -5.57 0.21 -11.71
CA PRO A 413 -5.29 1.41 -10.91
C PRO A 413 -3.82 1.55 -10.47
N ASN A 414 -3.21 0.45 -9.98
CA ASN A 414 -1.82 0.46 -9.52
C ASN A 414 -0.81 0.75 -10.65
N PRO A 415 -0.88 0.06 -11.82
CA PRO A 415 -0.05 0.41 -12.97
C PRO A 415 -0.23 1.86 -13.46
N ASN A 416 -1.47 2.35 -13.53
CA ASN A 416 -1.75 3.72 -13.97
C ASN A 416 -1.11 4.75 -13.03
N VAL A 417 -1.22 4.57 -11.72
CA VAL A 417 -0.53 5.42 -10.74
C VAL A 417 0.98 5.30 -10.86
N PHE A 418 1.52 4.10 -11.09
CA PHE A 418 2.95 3.90 -11.28
C PHE A 418 3.49 4.65 -12.51
N TYR A 419 2.74 4.61 -13.62
CA TYR A 419 3.06 5.34 -14.84
C TYR A 419 2.95 6.86 -14.65
N THR A 420 1.81 7.35 -14.14
CA THR A 420 1.59 8.78 -13.90
C THR A 420 2.62 9.38 -12.95
N ALA A 421 2.97 8.67 -11.88
CA ALA A 421 3.97 9.13 -10.92
C ALA A 421 5.39 9.16 -11.54
N SER A 422 5.72 8.20 -12.41
CA SER A 422 6.97 8.22 -13.18
C SER A 422 7.04 9.42 -14.13
N VAL A 423 5.91 9.85 -14.71
CA VAL A 423 5.86 11.07 -15.55
C VAL A 423 6.09 12.33 -14.72
N ILE A 424 5.42 12.46 -13.58
CA ILE A 424 5.51 13.63 -12.69
C ILE A 424 6.93 13.80 -12.14
N TRP A 425 7.49 12.73 -11.55
CA TRP A 425 8.76 12.77 -10.83
C TRP A 425 9.97 12.43 -11.70
N GLY A 426 9.80 11.59 -12.72
CA GLY A 426 10.86 11.21 -13.66
C GLY A 426 10.94 12.16 -14.85
N ALA A 427 9.97 12.07 -15.78
CA ALA A 427 10.06 12.79 -17.05
C ALA A 427 10.05 14.31 -16.91
N VAL A 428 9.12 14.87 -16.12
CA VAL A 428 9.06 16.31 -15.87
C VAL A 428 10.05 16.72 -14.77
N GLY A 429 10.16 15.89 -13.73
CA GLY A 429 11.07 16.12 -12.62
C GLY A 429 10.49 17.01 -11.52
N ALA A 430 10.95 16.80 -10.29
CA ALA A 430 10.49 17.52 -9.10
C ALA A 430 10.61 19.05 -9.22
N GLN A 431 11.69 19.54 -9.84
CA GLN A 431 11.95 20.98 -9.96
C GLN A 431 10.90 21.68 -10.83
N LYS A 432 10.56 21.07 -11.97
CA LYS A 432 9.57 21.62 -12.89
C LYS A 432 8.17 21.36 -12.39
N SER A 433 7.86 20.19 -11.82
CA SER A 433 6.49 19.89 -11.35
C SER A 433 6.09 20.66 -10.08
N PHE A 434 6.99 20.81 -9.10
CA PHE A 434 6.62 21.34 -7.76
C PHE A 434 7.28 22.68 -7.38
N ILE A 435 8.48 23.01 -7.89
CA ILE A 435 9.31 24.12 -7.36
C ILE A 435 9.28 25.40 -8.21
N LYS A 436 9.36 25.29 -9.54
CA LYS A 436 9.57 26.44 -10.45
C LYS A 436 8.35 26.83 -11.31
N ASN A 437 7.15 26.38 -10.98
CA ASN A 437 5.94 26.63 -11.78
C ASN A 437 5.12 27.84 -11.29
N ASP A 438 4.33 28.43 -12.19
CA ASP A 438 3.37 29.51 -11.88
C ASP A 438 2.32 29.13 -10.82
N VAL A 439 2.04 27.83 -10.67
CA VAL A 439 1.27 27.28 -9.55
C VAL A 439 2.13 26.21 -8.90
N SER A 440 3.03 26.68 -8.03
CA SER A 440 3.99 25.80 -7.37
C SER A 440 3.31 25.01 -6.25
N TYR A 441 3.38 23.68 -6.34
CA TYR A 441 3.01 22.74 -5.28
C TYR A 441 4.05 22.67 -4.15
N TYR A 442 5.00 23.62 -4.11
CA TYR A 442 6.14 23.63 -3.20
C TYR A 442 5.76 23.53 -1.72
N HIS A 443 4.56 23.98 -1.35
CA HIS A 443 4.06 23.92 0.03
C HIS A 443 4.00 22.49 0.58
N ILE A 444 3.84 21.49 -0.28
CA ILE A 444 3.79 20.07 0.09
C ILE A 444 5.12 19.63 0.74
N PHE A 445 6.24 20.25 0.36
CA PHE A 445 7.54 19.92 0.96
C PHE A 445 7.66 20.35 2.43
N TRP A 446 6.80 21.23 2.95
CA TRP A 446 6.72 21.53 4.39
C TRP A 446 6.25 20.33 5.22
N CYS A 447 5.73 19.27 4.59
CA CYS A 447 5.44 18.03 5.27
C CYS A 447 6.71 17.28 5.74
N PHE A 448 7.88 17.52 5.13
CA PHE A 448 9.16 16.95 5.61
C PHE A 448 9.50 17.39 7.05
N PRO A 449 9.61 18.71 7.35
CA PRO A 449 9.86 19.15 8.72
C PRO A 449 8.69 18.86 9.64
N LEU A 450 7.43 18.87 9.15
CA LEU A 450 6.28 18.47 9.96
C LEU A 450 6.43 17.05 10.51
N GLY A 451 6.89 16.11 9.67
CA GLY A 451 7.16 14.73 10.08
C GLY A 451 8.27 14.61 11.12
N VAL A 452 9.24 15.55 11.15
CA VAL A 452 10.30 15.60 12.18
C VAL A 452 9.77 16.21 13.49
N ILE A 453 9.06 17.33 13.39
CA ILE A 453 8.65 18.15 14.54
C ILE A 453 7.61 17.41 15.39
N LEU A 454 6.61 16.77 14.78
CA LEU A 454 5.50 16.17 15.52
C LEU A 454 5.93 15.04 16.48
N PRO A 455 6.75 14.04 16.07
CA PRO A 455 7.28 13.03 16.99
C PRO A 455 8.18 13.62 18.08
N ILE A 456 8.94 14.69 17.79
CA ILE A 456 9.77 15.36 18.80
C ILE A 456 8.89 16.01 19.86
N ILE A 457 7.84 16.73 19.44
CA ILE A 457 6.87 17.34 20.36
C ILE A 457 6.22 16.26 21.21
N GLN A 458 5.77 15.16 20.60
CA GLN A 458 5.19 14.02 21.30
C GLN A 458 6.13 13.47 22.38
N TRP A 459 7.39 13.24 22.01
CA TRP A 459 8.41 12.71 22.91
C TRP A 459 8.71 13.67 24.07
N LEU A 460 8.80 14.97 23.82
CA LEU A 460 9.00 15.99 24.86
C LEU A 460 7.83 16.05 25.84
N ILE A 461 6.59 15.97 25.34
CA ILE A 461 5.38 15.95 26.18
C ILE A 461 5.37 14.71 27.06
N LEU A 462 5.64 13.52 26.50
CA LEU A 462 5.70 12.27 27.27
C LEU A 462 6.83 12.26 28.31
N ARG A 463 7.94 12.94 28.04
CA ARG A 463 9.04 13.09 29.00
C ARG A 463 8.68 14.03 30.15
N LYS A 464 7.91 15.09 29.87
CA LYS A 464 7.48 16.05 30.89
C LYS A 464 6.28 15.56 31.71
N TRP A 465 5.36 14.85 31.07
CA TRP A 465 4.14 14.30 31.68
C TRP A 465 3.98 12.82 31.35
N PRO A 466 4.75 11.93 32.02
CA PRO A 466 4.67 10.49 31.78
C PRO A 466 3.34 9.87 32.23
N SER A 467 2.51 10.60 32.99
CA SER A 467 1.19 10.14 33.45
C SER A 467 0.11 10.18 32.37
N GLN A 468 0.35 10.82 31.22
CA GLN A 468 -0.62 10.90 30.13
C GLN A 468 -0.63 9.60 29.31
N SER A 469 -1.49 8.66 29.67
CA SER A 469 -1.53 7.32 29.08
C SER A 469 -1.95 7.28 27.60
N TRP A 470 -2.80 8.20 27.14
CA TRP A 470 -3.35 8.17 25.78
C TRP A 470 -2.33 8.56 24.70
N LEU A 471 -1.38 9.45 25.01
CA LEU A 471 -0.41 9.96 24.04
C LEU A 471 0.63 8.90 23.63
N HIS A 472 0.75 7.81 24.41
CA HIS A 472 1.51 6.62 24.03
C HIS A 472 0.90 5.84 22.86
N TYR A 473 -0.41 5.96 22.63
CA TYR A 473 -1.10 5.30 21.52
C TYR A 473 -1.10 6.13 20.22
N VAL A 474 -0.65 7.38 20.27
CA VAL A 474 -0.51 8.23 19.08
C VAL A 474 0.75 7.83 18.33
N HIS A 475 0.63 7.53 17.05
CA HIS A 475 1.76 7.17 16.19
C HIS A 475 1.68 7.96 14.88
N PHE A 476 2.41 9.08 14.83
CA PHE A 476 2.53 9.93 13.65
C PHE A 476 2.98 9.19 12.38
N PRO A 477 3.94 8.24 12.41
CA PRO A 477 4.29 7.50 11.20
C PRO A 477 3.11 6.76 10.59
N ILE A 478 2.27 6.13 11.42
CA ILE A 478 1.10 5.35 10.99
C ILE A 478 0.01 6.27 10.44
N MET A 479 -0.24 7.37 11.17
CA MET A 479 -1.18 8.41 10.76
C MET A 479 -0.88 8.95 9.37
N PHE A 480 0.40 9.17 9.03
CA PHE A 480 0.81 9.63 7.71
C PHE A 480 0.92 8.50 6.66
N SER A 481 1.30 7.28 7.08
CA SER A 481 1.57 6.15 6.17
C SER A 481 0.36 5.69 5.37
N SER A 482 -0.79 5.57 6.03
CA SER A 482 -2.02 5.04 5.44
C SER A 482 -2.55 5.94 4.32
N LEU A 483 -2.31 7.24 4.45
CA LEU A 483 -2.68 8.25 3.45
C LEU A 483 -1.88 8.13 2.15
N SER A 484 -0.78 7.36 2.13
CA SER A 484 -0.01 7.12 0.90
C SER A 484 -0.76 6.29 -0.15
N TYR A 485 -1.75 5.48 0.28
CA TYR A 485 -2.59 4.70 -0.62
C TYR A 485 -3.84 5.44 -1.09
N LEU A 486 -4.05 6.71 -0.71
CA LEU A 486 -5.18 7.52 -1.21
C LEU A 486 -5.14 7.78 -2.72
N ILE A 487 -3.99 7.58 -3.35
CA ILE A 487 -3.79 7.82 -4.79
C ILE A 487 -4.39 6.67 -5.61
N PRO A 488 -4.06 5.39 -5.37
CA PRO A 488 -4.71 4.29 -6.06
C PRO A 488 -6.07 3.91 -5.48
N ALA A 489 -6.34 4.21 -4.20
CA ALA A 489 -7.54 3.76 -3.51
C ALA A 489 -8.60 4.86 -3.43
N PRO A 490 -9.84 4.59 -3.88
CA PRO A 490 -10.98 5.46 -3.61
C PRO A 490 -11.13 5.74 -2.11
N ALA A 491 -11.52 6.96 -1.76
CA ALA A 491 -11.68 7.36 -0.36
C ALA A 491 -12.68 6.46 0.40
N GLY A 492 -13.66 5.89 -0.32
CA GLY A 492 -14.63 4.98 0.28
C GLY A 492 -14.02 3.69 0.82
N ASN A 493 -12.97 3.16 0.18
CA ASN A 493 -12.29 1.96 0.64
C ASN A 493 -11.75 2.17 2.07
N PHE A 494 -11.19 3.35 2.35
CA PHE A 494 -10.72 3.70 3.69
C PHE A 494 -11.88 3.75 4.70
N VAL A 495 -13.01 4.35 4.34
CA VAL A 495 -14.17 4.47 5.25
C VAL A 495 -14.71 3.09 5.62
N SER A 496 -14.91 2.22 4.64
CA SER A 496 -15.42 0.87 4.89
C SER A 496 -14.41 -0.01 5.62
N TRP A 497 -13.12 0.11 5.29
CA TRP A 497 -12.03 -0.58 5.97
C TRP A 497 -11.93 -0.16 7.45
N LEU A 498 -11.99 1.15 7.73
CA LEU A 498 -11.95 1.69 9.09
C LEU A 498 -13.18 1.28 9.90
N PHE A 499 -14.38 1.34 9.31
CA PHE A 499 -15.60 0.94 9.98
C PHE A 499 -15.57 -0.55 10.36
N LEU A 500 -15.24 -1.42 9.41
CA LEU A 500 -15.17 -2.86 9.65
C LEU A 500 -14.07 -3.20 10.65
N GLY A 501 -12.91 -2.56 10.53
CA GLY A 501 -11.78 -2.76 11.44
C GLY A 501 -12.13 -2.38 12.88
N LEU A 502 -12.73 -1.21 13.09
CA LEU A 502 -13.11 -0.73 14.42
C LEU A 502 -14.26 -1.56 15.00
N PHE A 503 -15.18 -2.04 14.16
CA PHE A 503 -16.22 -2.96 14.58
C PHE A 503 -15.61 -4.26 15.16
N PHE A 504 -14.67 -4.90 14.45
CA PHE A 504 -14.03 -6.11 14.96
C PHE A 504 -13.08 -5.85 16.14
N ASN A 505 -12.25 -4.80 16.06
CA ASN A 505 -11.18 -4.55 17.03
C ASN A 505 -11.61 -3.77 18.28
N TYR A 506 -12.71 -3.03 18.22
CA TYR A 506 -13.24 -2.25 19.34
C TYR A 506 -14.55 -2.82 19.87
N VAL A 507 -15.56 -3.02 19.01
CA VAL A 507 -16.89 -3.47 19.44
C VAL A 507 -16.86 -4.95 19.82
N ILE A 508 -16.50 -5.84 18.88
CA ILE A 508 -16.48 -7.29 19.13
C ILE A 508 -15.46 -7.62 20.22
N LYS A 509 -14.27 -7.01 20.17
CA LYS A 509 -13.25 -7.23 21.19
C LYS A 509 -13.70 -6.82 22.60
N TYR A 510 -14.50 -5.77 22.73
CA TYR A 510 -15.02 -5.31 24.02
C TYR A 510 -16.17 -6.19 24.54
N TYR A 511 -17.14 -6.55 23.68
CA TYR A 511 -18.33 -7.31 24.10
C TYR A 511 -18.15 -8.84 24.08
N ALA A 512 -17.23 -9.34 23.27
CA ALA A 512 -17.01 -10.77 23.03
C ALA A 512 -15.52 -11.10 22.85
N LEU A 513 -14.71 -10.74 23.84
CA LEU A 513 -13.25 -10.94 23.82
C LEU A 513 -12.86 -12.39 23.51
N ASP A 514 -13.54 -13.37 24.14
CA ASP A 514 -13.30 -14.80 23.90
C ASP A 514 -13.50 -15.21 22.43
N TRP A 515 -14.48 -14.59 21.77
CA TRP A 515 -14.72 -14.85 20.34
C TRP A 515 -13.62 -14.22 19.50
N TRP A 516 -13.25 -12.98 19.80
CA TRP A 516 -12.23 -12.25 19.06
C TRP A 516 -10.88 -12.98 19.11
N ASP A 517 -10.44 -13.37 20.31
CA ASP A 517 -9.15 -14.04 20.51
C ASP A 517 -9.10 -15.42 19.82
N ARG A 518 -10.22 -16.16 19.83
CA ARG A 518 -10.27 -17.50 19.22
C ARG A 518 -10.47 -17.49 17.70
N TYR A 519 -11.26 -16.56 17.16
CA TYR A 519 -11.83 -16.67 15.82
C TYR A 519 -11.56 -15.49 14.88
N ALA A 520 -11.16 -14.31 15.36
CA ALA A 520 -11.05 -13.12 14.50
C ALA A 520 -10.06 -13.34 13.33
N TYR A 521 -8.86 -13.84 13.63
CA TYR A 521 -7.86 -14.11 12.59
C TYR A 521 -8.27 -15.21 11.62
N ILE A 522 -8.96 -16.25 12.11
CA ILE A 522 -9.50 -17.33 11.26
C ILE A 522 -10.58 -16.78 10.34
N THR A 523 -11.44 -15.89 10.85
CA THR A 523 -12.50 -15.25 10.07
C THR A 523 -11.89 -14.43 8.93
N SER A 524 -10.84 -13.64 9.20
CA SER A 524 -10.12 -12.93 8.14
C SER A 524 -9.57 -13.88 7.08
N ALA A 525 -8.85 -14.93 7.49
CA ALA A 525 -8.28 -15.90 6.55
C ALA A 525 -9.36 -16.60 5.72
N ALA A 526 -10.49 -16.96 6.34
CA ALA A 526 -11.59 -17.63 5.65
C ALA A 526 -12.27 -16.73 4.62
N LEU A 527 -12.43 -15.44 4.90
CA LEU A 527 -12.96 -14.46 3.95
C LEU A 527 -12.02 -14.30 2.73
N ASP A 528 -10.70 -14.22 2.96
CA ASP A 528 -9.71 -14.15 1.88
C ASP A 528 -9.76 -15.40 0.98
N ILE A 529 -9.85 -16.59 1.59
CA ILE A 529 -9.93 -17.88 0.88
C ILE A 529 -11.20 -17.96 0.04
N GLY A 530 -12.36 -17.61 0.62
CA GLY A 530 -13.64 -17.68 -0.08
C GLY A 530 -13.67 -16.78 -1.32
N VAL A 531 -13.20 -15.54 -1.18
CA VAL A 531 -13.06 -14.60 -2.30
C VAL A 531 -12.09 -15.11 -3.35
N ALA A 532 -10.90 -15.60 -2.97
CA ALA A 532 -9.89 -16.05 -3.93
C ALA A 532 -10.37 -17.23 -4.79
N PHE A 533 -11.05 -18.21 -4.21
CA PHE A 533 -11.62 -19.33 -4.98
C PHE A 533 -12.79 -18.88 -5.85
N SER A 534 -13.63 -17.98 -5.36
CA SER A 534 -14.79 -17.47 -6.09
C SER A 534 -14.36 -16.61 -7.29
N SER A 535 -13.40 -15.70 -7.10
CA SER A 535 -12.86 -14.86 -8.17
C SER A 535 -12.14 -15.67 -9.25
N LEU A 536 -11.35 -16.69 -8.87
CA LEU A 536 -10.72 -17.60 -9.81
C LEU A 536 -11.75 -18.35 -10.65
N LEU A 537 -12.82 -18.85 -10.03
CA LEU A 537 -13.88 -19.57 -10.72
C LEU A 537 -14.64 -18.65 -11.69
N ILE A 538 -15.00 -17.42 -11.25
CA ILE A 538 -15.64 -16.42 -12.09
C ILE A 538 -14.74 -16.08 -13.29
N PHE A 539 -13.44 -15.87 -13.06
CA PHE A 539 -12.49 -15.57 -14.12
C PHE A 539 -12.38 -16.70 -15.13
N LEU A 540 -12.13 -17.93 -14.69
CA LEU A 540 -11.91 -19.08 -15.58
C LEU A 540 -13.18 -19.50 -16.32
N ALA A 541 -14.34 -19.46 -15.66
CA ALA A 541 -15.60 -19.94 -16.22
C ALA A 541 -16.34 -18.88 -17.07
N LEU A 542 -16.22 -17.60 -16.72
CA LEU A 542 -17.07 -16.54 -17.28
C LEU A 542 -16.23 -15.46 -17.97
N SER A 543 -15.40 -14.72 -17.21
CA SER A 543 -14.69 -13.55 -17.74
C SER A 543 -13.74 -13.90 -18.88
N ASN A 544 -13.01 -15.01 -18.78
CA ASN A 544 -12.09 -15.48 -19.82
C ASN A 544 -12.80 -15.96 -21.10
N GLN A 545 -14.08 -16.34 -20.99
CA GLN A 545 -14.91 -16.73 -22.14
C GLN A 545 -15.69 -15.54 -22.73
N GLY A 546 -15.48 -14.33 -22.20
CA GLY A 546 -16.22 -13.13 -22.64
C GLY A 546 -17.70 -13.14 -22.24
N ILE A 547 -18.11 -14.01 -21.31
CA ILE A 547 -19.48 -14.08 -20.83
C ILE A 547 -19.65 -13.01 -19.75
N SER A 548 -20.39 -11.95 -20.08
CA SER A 548 -20.79 -10.89 -19.14
C SER A 548 -22.20 -11.10 -18.63
N PHE A 549 -22.46 -10.73 -17.39
CA PHE A 549 -23.83 -10.70 -16.86
C PHE A 549 -24.68 -9.67 -17.62
N PRO A 550 -25.99 -9.89 -17.85
CA PRO A 550 -26.84 -8.95 -18.56
C PRO A 550 -26.83 -7.55 -17.91
N ASN A 551 -26.87 -6.49 -18.72
CA ASN A 551 -26.92 -5.12 -18.21
C ASN A 551 -28.24 -4.87 -17.46
N TRP A 552 -28.13 -4.56 -16.16
CA TRP A 552 -29.26 -4.22 -15.29
C TRP A 552 -28.81 -3.19 -14.23
N TRP A 553 -29.75 -2.68 -13.43
CA TRP A 553 -29.48 -1.59 -12.48
C TRP A 553 -28.37 -1.90 -11.45
N GLY A 554 -28.19 -3.17 -11.09
CA GLY A 554 -27.14 -3.61 -10.16
C GLY A 554 -25.71 -3.57 -10.72
N MET A 555 -25.54 -3.27 -12.01
CA MET A 555 -24.21 -3.08 -12.62
C MET A 555 -23.56 -1.73 -12.27
N GLY A 556 -24.30 -0.81 -11.64
CA GLY A 556 -23.75 0.48 -11.19
C GLY A 556 -23.49 1.49 -12.32
N GLY A 557 -23.96 1.22 -13.53
CA GLY A 557 -23.85 2.12 -14.67
C GLY A 557 -22.40 2.36 -15.11
N PRO A 558 -22.07 3.52 -15.70
CA PRO A 558 -20.76 3.78 -16.30
C PRO A 558 -19.60 3.89 -15.28
N THR A 559 -19.88 4.08 -13.99
CA THR A 559 -18.85 4.34 -12.96
C THR A 559 -18.77 3.27 -11.87
N TYR A 560 -19.44 2.12 -12.04
CA TYR A 560 -19.57 1.01 -11.05
C TYR A 560 -20.25 1.36 -9.72
N ASP A 561 -20.18 2.61 -9.29
CA ASP A 561 -20.71 3.14 -8.03
C ASP A 561 -22.10 3.81 -8.18
N GLY A 562 -22.66 3.86 -9.40
CA GLY A 562 -23.91 4.55 -9.68
C GLY A 562 -23.81 6.08 -9.71
N CYS A 563 -22.59 6.65 -9.74
CA CYS A 563 -22.34 8.09 -9.74
C CYS A 563 -21.77 8.63 -11.05
N PRO A 564 -22.63 9.04 -12.00
CA PRO A 564 -22.17 9.53 -13.30
C PRO A 564 -21.32 10.81 -13.18
N LEU A 565 -21.55 11.64 -12.16
CA LEU A 565 -20.83 12.90 -11.93
C LEU A 565 -19.63 12.79 -10.99
N SER A 566 -19.18 11.57 -10.64
CA SER A 566 -18.01 11.39 -9.76
C SER A 566 -16.74 12.02 -10.37
N ASN A 567 -16.59 11.92 -11.69
CA ASN A 567 -15.46 12.50 -12.43
C ASN A 567 -15.73 13.92 -12.95
N ALA A 568 -16.76 14.60 -12.44
CA ALA A 568 -17.06 15.97 -12.84
C ALA A 568 -16.27 16.98 -12.02
N ASN A 569 -15.88 18.08 -12.66
CA ASN A 569 -15.27 19.24 -12.01
C ASN A 569 -16.32 20.08 -11.25
N TYR A 570 -15.93 21.25 -10.73
CA TYR A 570 -16.83 22.12 -9.97
C TYR A 570 -18.02 22.66 -10.77
N SER A 571 -17.90 22.78 -12.10
CA SER A 571 -19.00 23.22 -12.97
C SER A 571 -19.90 22.07 -13.43
N GLY A 572 -19.65 20.84 -12.98
CA GLY A 572 -20.42 19.66 -13.37
C GLY A 572 -20.05 19.10 -14.74
N VAL A 573 -18.92 19.52 -15.30
CA VAL A 573 -18.40 19.02 -16.58
C VAL A 573 -17.41 17.90 -16.29
N ILE A 574 -17.61 16.75 -16.95
CA ILE A 574 -16.65 15.65 -16.94
C ILE A 574 -15.58 16.00 -17.97
N PRO A 575 -14.30 16.15 -17.57
CA PRO A 575 -13.21 16.36 -18.51
C PRO A 575 -13.12 15.21 -19.52
N GLY A 576 -12.94 15.57 -20.79
CA GLY A 576 -12.73 14.63 -21.90
C GLY A 576 -11.29 14.59 -22.37
#